data_AF-A0AA35SIR9-F1
#
_entry.id   AF-A0AA35SIR9-F1
#
_cell.length_a   1.000
_cell.length_b   1.000
_cell.length_c   1.000
_cell.angle_alpha   90.00
_cell.angle_beta   90.00
_cell.angle_gamma   90.00
#
_symmetry.space_group_name_H-M   'P 1'
#
loop_
_entity.id
_entity.type
_entity.pdbx_description
1 polymer ?
#
loop_
_entity_poly.entity_id
_entity_poly.type
_entity_poly.pdbx_seq_one_letter_code
_entity_poly.pdbx_strand_id
1 'polypeptide(L)'
;ECGSGRGARRRGGGRNPNRRRARGRQPSVATGRNRRLQDSVSIMHAEINCLYNASRNGVQSFRGMTMYSTLIPCHMCAGAIVQFGITRVVAGESSNFREANGLGTLTRHGVEVIDLDMDDAKQLLGRFIDAKPEQWNEDIGR
;
A
#
# COMPACT_ATOMS: atom_id res chain seq x y z
N GLU A 1 -3.38 1.37 3.55
CA GLU A 1 -4.76 1.43 3.02
C GLU A 1 -4.74 1.58 1.50
N CYS A 2 -5.77 1.12 0.78
CA CYS A 2 -5.89 1.32 -0.66
C CYS A 2 -7.10 2.24 -0.92
N GLY A 3 -6.86 3.46 -1.41
CA GLY A 3 -7.86 4.50 -1.62
C GLY A 3 -8.35 4.57 -3.06
N SER A 4 -9.65 4.83 -3.25
CA SER A 4 -10.21 5.01 -4.60
C SER A 4 -9.77 6.36 -5.20
N GLY A 5 -8.97 6.31 -6.26
CA GLY A 5 -8.95 7.39 -7.25
C GLY A 5 -10.29 7.43 -7.98
N ARG A 6 -10.57 8.51 -8.74
CA ARG A 6 -11.87 8.81 -9.38
C ARG A 6 -12.43 7.71 -10.33
N GLY A 7 -11.78 6.55 -10.45
CA GLY A 7 -12.11 5.44 -11.35
C GLY A 7 -12.60 4.13 -10.71
N ALA A 8 -12.65 3.97 -9.37
CA ALA A 8 -13.13 2.73 -8.75
C ALA A 8 -14.66 2.55 -8.94
N ARG A 9 -15.08 2.02 -10.09
CA ARG A 9 -16.50 1.73 -10.37
C ARG A 9 -16.84 0.35 -9.82
N ARG A 10 -17.59 0.30 -8.71
CA ARG A 10 -18.47 -0.85 -8.43
C ARG A 10 -19.56 -0.87 -9.50
N ARG A 11 -19.67 -1.93 -10.31
CA ARG A 11 -20.86 -2.17 -11.14
C ARG A 11 -21.88 -2.90 -10.27
N GLY A 12 -22.98 -2.21 -9.94
CA GLY A 12 -24.09 -2.74 -9.13
C GLY A 12 -24.58 -1.72 -8.11
N GLY A 13 -25.57 -0.91 -8.51
CA GLY A 13 -26.19 0.12 -7.68
C GLY A 13 -26.47 1.39 -8.48
N GLY A 14 -27.73 1.62 -8.83
CA GLY A 14 -28.17 2.84 -9.52
C GLY A 14 -27.72 4.10 -8.79
N ARG A 15 -27.13 5.06 -9.51
CA ARG A 15 -26.75 6.35 -8.92
C ARG A 15 -27.89 7.34 -9.08
N ASN A 16 -28.37 7.90 -7.97
CA ASN A 16 -29.26 9.05 -7.98
C ASN A 16 -28.47 10.28 -8.53
N PRO A 17 -28.93 10.91 -9.62
CA PRO A 17 -28.22 12.01 -10.28
C PRO A 17 -28.11 13.30 -9.44
N ASN A 18 -28.87 13.44 -8.35
CA ASN A 18 -28.89 14.67 -7.54
C ASN A 18 -27.98 14.67 -6.30
N ARG A 19 -27.14 13.64 -6.08
CA ARG A 19 -26.24 13.62 -4.92
C ARG A 19 -24.95 14.39 -5.22
N ARG A 20 -24.91 15.69 -4.88
CA ARG A 20 -23.67 16.48 -4.84
C ARG A 20 -22.65 15.74 -3.96
N ARG A 21 -21.50 15.37 -4.53
CA ARG A 21 -20.38 14.81 -3.75
C ARG A 21 -19.83 15.92 -2.87
N ALA A 22 -20.06 15.84 -1.56
CA ALA A 22 -19.29 16.60 -0.59
C ALA A 22 -17.78 16.37 -0.87
N ARG A 23 -16.96 17.41 -0.74
CA ARG A 23 -15.48 17.32 -0.76
C ARG A 23 -14.97 16.62 0.50
N GLY A 24 -15.46 15.41 0.75
CA GLY A 24 -15.10 14.55 1.89
C GLY A 24 -14.01 13.56 1.51
N ARG A 25 -13.25 13.14 2.53
CA ARG A 25 -12.25 12.07 2.50
C ARG A 25 -12.70 10.93 1.59
N GLN A 26 -11.89 10.56 0.60
CA GLN A 26 -12.22 9.43 -0.27
C GLN A 26 -12.31 8.16 0.60
N PRO A 27 -13.36 7.35 0.47
CA PRO A 27 -13.47 6.13 1.24
C PRO A 27 -12.35 5.15 0.86
N SER A 28 -11.71 4.56 1.88
CA SER A 28 -10.77 3.46 1.73
C SER A 28 -11.51 2.24 1.17
N VAL A 29 -10.91 1.59 0.18
CA VAL A 29 -11.47 0.41 -0.49
C VAL A 29 -11.14 -0.87 0.29
N ALA A 30 -9.94 -0.93 0.87
CA ALA A 30 -9.52 -1.96 1.80
C ALA A 30 -8.33 -1.47 2.63
N THR A 31 -8.06 -2.21 3.71
CA THR A 31 -6.88 -2.06 4.56
C THR A 31 -6.12 -3.39 4.60
N GLY A 32 -4.84 -3.33 4.90
CA GLY A 32 -3.98 -4.51 5.08
C GLY A 32 -2.86 -4.18 6.04
N ARG A 33 -2.27 -5.22 6.63
CA ARG A 33 -1.07 -5.14 7.47
C ARG A 33 -0.19 -6.33 7.15
N ASN A 34 1.09 -6.27 7.55
CA ASN A 34 1.96 -7.41 7.43
C ASN A 34 1.37 -8.59 8.24
N ARG A 35 1.22 -9.73 7.57
CA ARG A 35 0.68 -10.98 8.11
C ARG A 35 1.64 -12.16 7.94
N ARG A 36 2.92 -11.91 7.65
CA ARG A 36 3.93 -12.94 7.40
C ARG A 36 3.96 -13.99 8.50
N LEU A 37 4.07 -13.52 9.75
CA LEU A 37 4.15 -14.39 10.93
C LEU A 37 2.80 -14.99 11.33
N GLN A 38 1.73 -14.23 11.19
CA GLN A 38 0.40 -14.63 11.67
C GLN A 38 -0.24 -15.68 10.76
N ASP A 39 0.06 -15.63 9.47
CA ASP A 39 -0.48 -16.55 8.48
C ASP A 39 0.60 -17.55 7.99
N SER A 40 1.86 -17.42 8.44
CA SER A 40 3.02 -18.19 7.97
C SER A 40 3.21 -18.14 6.45
N VAL A 41 2.99 -16.95 5.86
CA VAL A 41 3.09 -16.73 4.40
C VAL A 41 4.13 -15.66 4.12
N SER A 42 5.25 -16.05 3.49
CA SER A 42 6.40 -15.18 3.20
C SER A 42 6.06 -13.91 2.42
N ILE A 43 5.07 -13.97 1.54
CA ILE A 43 4.70 -12.84 0.66
C ILE A 43 3.66 -11.89 1.25
N MET A 44 3.13 -12.16 2.45
CA MET A 44 1.96 -11.43 2.98
C MET A 44 2.32 -10.12 3.66
N HIS A 45 3.01 -9.25 2.92
CA HIS A 45 3.31 -7.87 3.31
C HIS A 45 2.04 -7.01 3.36
N ALA A 46 2.11 -5.83 3.98
CA ALA A 46 0.95 -4.97 4.17
C ALA A 46 0.27 -4.55 2.84
N GLU A 47 1.07 -4.26 1.82
CA GLU A 47 0.62 -3.87 0.48
C GLU A 47 -0.07 -5.03 -0.23
N ILE A 48 0.54 -6.21 -0.19
CA ILE A 48 -0.03 -7.44 -0.76
C ILE A 48 -1.32 -7.82 -0.04
N ASN A 49 -1.34 -7.74 1.29
CA ASN A 49 -2.53 -7.99 2.09
C ASN A 49 -3.64 -6.97 1.78
N CYS A 50 -3.30 -5.70 1.54
CA CYS A 50 -4.27 -4.68 1.11
C CYS A 50 -4.90 -5.03 -0.25
N LEU A 51 -4.08 -5.41 -1.23
CA LEU A 51 -4.54 -5.86 -2.55
C LEU A 51 -5.40 -7.12 -2.44
N TYR A 52 -4.98 -8.09 -1.63
CA TYR A 52 -5.74 -9.31 -1.35
C TYR A 52 -7.12 -9.00 -0.78
N ASN A 53 -7.18 -8.19 0.29
CA ASN A 53 -8.45 -7.82 0.93
C ASN A 53 -9.35 -7.02 -0.02
N ALA A 54 -8.78 -6.10 -0.81
CA ALA A 54 -9.52 -5.36 -1.83
C ALA A 54 -10.14 -6.29 -2.89
N SER A 55 -9.36 -7.23 -3.42
CA SER A 55 -9.85 -8.23 -4.37
C SER A 55 -10.96 -9.09 -3.77
N ARG A 56 -10.79 -9.55 -2.52
CA ARG A 56 -11.83 -10.29 -1.78
C ARG A 56 -13.12 -9.48 -1.60
N ASN A 57 -13.01 -8.15 -1.49
CA ASN A 57 -14.12 -7.20 -1.39
C ASN A 57 -14.72 -6.79 -2.74
N GLY A 58 -14.37 -7.49 -3.84
CA GLY A 58 -14.97 -7.31 -5.16
C GLY A 58 -14.32 -6.22 -6.01
N VAL A 59 -13.13 -5.74 -5.65
CA VAL A 59 -12.36 -4.83 -6.50
C VAL A 59 -11.78 -5.62 -7.68
N GLN A 60 -12.16 -5.23 -8.89
CA GLN A 60 -11.70 -5.89 -10.12
C GLN A 60 -10.60 -5.12 -10.85
N SER A 61 -10.37 -3.85 -10.47
CA SER A 61 -9.31 -3.03 -11.05
C SER A 61 -8.77 -2.04 -10.02
N PHE A 62 -7.44 -1.96 -9.94
CA PHE A 62 -6.72 -1.02 -9.10
C PHE A 62 -6.22 0.20 -9.87
N ARG A 63 -6.54 0.28 -11.18
CA ARG A 63 -6.01 1.32 -12.06
C ARG A 63 -6.40 2.71 -11.58
N GLY A 64 -5.41 3.59 -11.42
CA GLY A 64 -5.63 4.97 -11.00
C GLY A 64 -5.92 5.15 -9.50
N MET A 65 -5.78 4.10 -8.70
CA MET A 65 -5.91 4.18 -7.25
C MET A 65 -4.66 4.75 -6.58
N THR A 66 -4.80 5.09 -5.30
CA THR A 66 -3.69 5.49 -4.43
C THR A 66 -3.50 4.44 -3.35
N MET A 67 -2.27 3.96 -3.18
CA MET A 67 -1.88 3.12 -2.05
C MET A 67 -1.25 3.97 -0.96
N TYR A 68 -1.65 3.75 0.28
CA TYR A 68 -1.05 4.33 1.47
C TYR A 68 -0.35 3.21 2.23
N SER A 69 0.96 3.35 2.47
CA SER A 69 1.75 2.40 3.24
C SER A 69 2.52 3.14 4.33
N THR A 70 2.76 2.51 5.47
CA THR A 70 3.55 3.14 6.55
C THR A 70 5.03 3.20 6.20
N LEU A 71 5.51 2.24 5.41
CA LEU A 71 6.88 2.16 4.90
C LEU A 71 6.85 2.19 3.38
N ILE A 72 7.91 2.70 2.75
CA ILE A 72 8.11 2.58 1.31
C ILE A 72 8.01 1.10 0.85
N PRO A 73 7.26 0.78 -0.21
CA PRO A 73 7.10 -0.60 -0.65
C PRO A 73 8.43 -1.27 -1.03
N CYS A 74 8.61 -2.53 -0.64
CA CYS A 74 9.73 -3.36 -1.12
C CYS A 74 9.61 -3.67 -2.62
N HIS A 75 10.63 -4.30 -3.21
CA HIS A 75 10.60 -4.70 -4.63
C HIS A 75 9.37 -5.50 -5.05
N MET A 76 9.00 -6.51 -4.25
CA MET A 76 7.83 -7.35 -4.51
C MET A 76 6.55 -6.50 -4.52
N CYS A 77 6.38 -5.66 -3.50
CA CYS A 77 5.19 -4.82 -3.36
C CYS A 77 5.12 -3.74 -4.44
N ALA A 78 6.24 -3.10 -4.76
CA ALA A 78 6.36 -2.15 -5.86
C ALA A 78 6.01 -2.79 -7.21
N GLY A 79 6.49 -4.01 -7.48
CA GLY A 79 6.12 -4.78 -8.65
C GLY A 79 4.60 -5.02 -8.75
N ALA A 80 3.96 -5.42 -7.65
CA ALA A 80 2.52 -5.60 -7.61
C ALA A 80 1.75 -4.29 -7.88
N ILE A 81 2.18 -3.19 -7.27
CA ILE A 81 1.59 -1.85 -7.47
C ILE A 81 1.63 -1.46 -8.95
N VAL A 82 2.79 -1.62 -9.59
CA VAL A 82 2.98 -1.37 -11.03
C VAL A 82 2.11 -2.30 -11.87
N GLN A 83 2.16 -3.61 -11.61
CA GLN A 83 1.42 -4.64 -12.34
C GLN A 83 -0.10 -4.37 -12.37
N PHE A 84 -0.67 -3.93 -11.24
CA PHE A 84 -2.10 -3.67 -11.12
C PHE A 84 -2.51 -2.24 -11.47
N GLY A 85 -1.55 -1.38 -11.85
CA GLY A 85 -1.80 -0.04 -12.37
C GLY A 85 -2.18 0.99 -11.32
N ILE A 86 -1.78 0.80 -10.06
CA ILE A 86 -1.89 1.84 -9.03
C ILE A 86 -0.95 2.98 -9.43
N THR A 87 -1.47 4.20 -9.50
CA THR A 87 -0.73 5.34 -10.08
C THR A 87 -0.09 6.23 -9.03
N ARG A 88 -0.42 6.03 -7.74
CA ARG A 88 0.13 6.82 -6.65
C ARG A 88 0.39 5.97 -5.40
N VAL A 89 1.52 6.21 -4.76
CA VAL A 89 1.88 5.67 -3.44
C VAL A 89 2.16 6.83 -2.50
N VAL A 90 1.57 6.77 -1.31
CA VAL A 90 1.89 7.66 -0.19
C VAL A 90 2.51 6.79 0.90
N ALA A 91 3.79 7.00 1.18
CA ALA A 91 4.54 6.29 2.18
C ALA A 91 4.67 7.14 3.46
N GLY A 92 4.57 6.50 4.62
CA GLY A 92 4.82 7.16 5.91
C GLY A 92 6.29 7.54 6.05
N GLU A 93 7.21 6.65 5.69
CA GLU A 93 8.65 6.89 5.71
C GLU A 93 9.41 5.92 4.77
N SER A 94 10.67 6.25 4.45
CA SER A 94 11.60 5.40 3.69
C SER A 94 12.96 5.18 4.36
N SER A 95 13.21 5.83 5.50
CA SER A 95 14.50 5.94 6.16
C SER A 95 15.00 4.65 6.80
N ASN A 96 14.12 3.82 7.35
CA ASN A 96 14.48 2.54 7.96
C ASN A 96 14.73 1.45 6.91
N PHE A 97 14.31 1.67 5.65
CA PHE A 97 14.45 0.69 4.58
C PHE A 97 14.92 1.31 3.28
N ARG A 98 16.04 2.04 3.36
CA ARG A 98 16.64 2.78 2.24
C ARG A 98 17.07 1.91 1.07
N GLU A 99 17.46 0.67 1.35
CA GLU A 99 17.91 -0.29 0.35
C GLU A 99 16.76 -0.91 -0.45
N ALA A 100 15.51 -0.64 -0.07
CA ALA A 100 14.34 -1.08 -0.83
C ALA A 100 14.27 -0.30 -2.14
N ASN A 101 14.83 -0.82 -3.24
CA ASN A 101 14.71 -0.14 -4.53
C ASN A 101 13.28 -0.16 -5.12
N GLY A 102 12.26 -0.44 -4.30
CA GLY A 102 10.86 -0.27 -4.67
C GLY A 102 10.56 1.19 -5.05
N LEU A 103 11.15 2.19 -4.39
CA LEU A 103 11.03 3.60 -4.83
C LEU A 103 11.51 3.78 -6.28
N GLY A 104 12.66 3.19 -6.62
CA GLY A 104 13.20 3.22 -7.98
C GLY A 104 12.28 2.53 -8.97
N THR A 105 11.76 1.35 -8.64
CA THR A 105 10.78 0.63 -9.47
C THR A 105 9.52 1.47 -9.71
N LEU A 106 8.92 2.01 -8.65
CA LEU A 106 7.71 2.84 -8.74
C LEU A 106 7.93 4.05 -9.65
N THR A 107 8.99 4.80 -9.40
CA THR A 107 9.30 6.03 -10.15
C THR A 107 9.58 5.75 -11.63
N ARG A 108 10.37 4.70 -11.92
CA ARG A 108 10.69 4.29 -13.31
C ARG A 108 9.46 3.89 -14.12
N HIS A 109 8.43 3.35 -13.45
CA HIS A 109 7.17 2.96 -14.09
C HIS A 109 6.09 4.04 -14.02
N GLY A 110 6.45 5.28 -13.66
CA GLY A 110 5.53 6.43 -13.67
C GLY A 110 4.51 6.45 -12.53
N VAL A 111 4.76 5.71 -11.45
CA VAL A 111 3.96 5.80 -10.23
C VAL A 111 4.43 7.02 -9.44
N GLU A 112 3.50 7.91 -9.10
CA GLU A 112 3.79 9.06 -8.23
C GLU A 112 4.04 8.56 -6.80
N VAL A 113 5.17 8.91 -6.21
CA VAL A 113 5.50 8.53 -4.83
C VAL A 113 5.62 9.78 -3.98
N ILE A 114 4.87 9.82 -2.88
CA ILE A 114 4.95 10.85 -1.84
C ILE A 114 5.47 10.18 -0.57
N ASP A 115 6.69 10.53 -0.17
CA ASP A 115 7.22 10.19 1.14
C ASP A 115 6.85 11.31 2.12
N LEU A 116 6.12 10.97 3.17
CA LEU A 116 5.67 11.92 4.18
C LEU A 116 6.73 12.17 5.26
N ASP A 117 7.80 11.37 5.30
CA ASP A 117 8.90 11.49 6.26
C ASP A 117 8.43 11.55 7.74
N MET A 118 7.39 10.78 8.08
CA MET A 118 6.71 10.84 9.37
C MET A 118 7.54 10.23 10.49
N ASP A 119 7.88 11.03 11.50
CA ASP A 119 8.66 10.57 12.66
C ASP A 119 7.99 9.43 13.43
N ASP A 120 6.66 9.44 13.57
CA ASP A 120 5.93 8.37 14.24
C ASP A 120 6.08 7.02 13.50
N ALA A 121 6.10 7.04 12.16
CA ALA A 121 6.29 5.82 11.37
C ALA A 121 7.74 5.31 11.50
N LYS A 122 8.72 6.23 11.45
CA LYS A 122 10.15 5.90 11.63
C LYS A 122 10.40 5.27 12.99
N GLN A 123 9.85 5.87 14.05
CA GLN A 123 10.00 5.38 15.42
C GLN A 123 9.29 4.04 15.62
N LEU A 124 8.10 3.88 15.05
CA LEU A 124 7.36 2.63 15.15
C LEU A 124 8.14 1.47 14.52
N LEU A 125 8.64 1.64 13.30
CA LEU A 125 9.40 0.60 12.62
C LEU A 125 10.78 0.41 13.22
N GLY A 126 11.49 1.48 13.58
CA GLY A 126 12.79 1.43 14.25
C GLY A 126 12.74 0.59 15.53
N ARG A 127 11.75 0.84 16.40
CA ARG A 127 11.55 0.01 17.61
C ARG A 127 11.31 -1.46 17.31
N PHE A 128 10.62 -1.78 16.21
CA PHE A 128 10.40 -3.17 15.81
C PHE A 128 11.69 -3.81 15.30
N ILE A 129 12.46 -3.12 14.46
CA ILE A 129 13.76 -3.59 13.94
C ILE A 129 14.72 -3.85 15.09
N ASP A 130 14.82 -2.92 16.04
CA ASP A 130 15.70 -3.05 17.21
C ASP A 130 15.29 -4.23 18.11
N ALA A 131 13.99 -4.39 18.34
CA ALA A 131 13.49 -5.45 19.21
C ALA A 131 13.54 -6.83 18.56
N LYS A 132 13.43 -6.93 17.23
CA LYS A 132 13.28 -8.20 16.50
C LYS A 132 14.02 -8.19 15.14
N PRO A 133 15.36 -8.05 15.14
CA PRO A 133 16.14 -7.91 13.91
C PRO A 133 16.04 -9.13 12.99
N GLU A 134 16.00 -10.35 13.54
CA GLU A 134 15.84 -11.58 12.75
C GLU A 134 14.49 -11.63 12.02
N GLN A 135 13.42 -11.21 12.70
CA GLN A 135 12.08 -11.20 12.09
C GLN A 135 11.97 -10.16 10.98
N TRP A 136 12.66 -9.03 11.15
CA TRP A 136 12.79 -8.00 10.11
C TRP A 136 13.59 -8.52 8.91
N ASN A 137 14.77 -9.10 9.14
CA ASN A 137 15.61 -9.64 8.08
C ASN A 137 14.86 -10.68 7.25
N GLU A 138 14.16 -11.61 7.91
CA GLU A 138 13.32 -12.60 7.21
C GLU A 138 12.19 -11.94 6.40
N ASP A 139 11.58 -10.86 6.90
CA ASP A 139 10.53 -10.10 6.20
C ASP A 139 11.05 -9.42 4.91
N ILE A 140 12.33 -9.06 4.88
CA ILE A 140 12.96 -8.43 3.71
C ILE A 140 13.86 -9.38 2.90
N GLY A 141 13.86 -10.67 3.25
CA GLY A 141 14.62 -11.72 2.56
C GLY A 141 16.14 -11.66 2.78
N ARG A 142 16.58 -11.34 4.00
CA ARG A 142 17.99 -11.35 4.44
C ARG A 142 18.25 -12.46 5.45
#